data_AF-A0A2E5EIG2-F1
#
_entry.id   AF-A0A2E5EIG2-F1
#
_cell.length_a   1.000
_cell.length_b   1.000
_cell.length_c   1.000
_cell.angle_alpha   90.00
_cell.angle_beta   90.00
_cell.angle_gamma   90.00
#
_symmetry.space_group_name_H-M   'P 1'
#
loop_
_entity.id
_entity.type
_entity.pdbx_description
1 polymer ?
#
loop_
_entity_poly.entity_id
_entity_poly.type
_entity_poly.pdbx_seq_one_letter_code
_entity_poly.pdbx_strand_id
1 'polypeptide(L)'
;MGEDLVDQLIARGDLPSVPCQTYDLPIPATQSESRNDLLHPDLPIFREDIRHAVNNTMARTVEDILSRRTRCLYLDARACVAIAPEVAKEMAVHLRKKKAWVDEQTHSFRKLAARHLCD
;
A
#
# COMPACT_ATOMS: atom_id res chain seq x y z
N MET A 1 -4.13 -24.57 4.88
CA MET A 1 -3.55 -24.18 3.58
C MET A 1 -2.07 -23.81 3.69
N GLY A 2 -1.67 -22.85 4.52
CA GLY A 2 -0.25 -22.46 4.63
C GLY A 2 0.64 -23.60 5.14
N GLU A 3 0.27 -24.21 6.27
CA GLU A 3 0.96 -25.38 6.85
C GLU A 3 0.94 -26.60 5.91
N ASP A 4 -0.24 -27.00 5.44
CA ASP A 4 -0.37 -28.17 4.54
C ASP A 4 0.55 -28.09 3.30
N LEU A 5 0.76 -26.89 2.76
CA LEU A 5 1.65 -26.69 1.61
C LEU A 5 3.12 -26.92 2.00
N VAL A 6 3.53 -26.42 3.17
CA VAL A 6 4.90 -26.60 3.68
C VAL A 6 5.17 -28.07 3.96
N ASP A 7 4.21 -28.79 4.56
CA ASP A 7 4.33 -30.23 4.84
C ASP A 7 4.51 -31.05 3.55
N GLN A 8 3.73 -30.72 2.51
CA GLN A 8 3.87 -31.37 1.21
C GLN A 8 5.23 -31.09 0.55
N LEU A 9 5.79 -29.91 0.75
CA LEU A 9 7.12 -29.55 0.25
C LEU A 9 8.22 -30.27 1.02
N ILE A 10 8.10 -30.43 2.34
CA ILE A 10 9.03 -31.22 3.15
C ILE A 10 9.01 -32.70 2.75
N ALA A 11 7.84 -33.25 2.42
CA ALA A 11 7.73 -34.64 1.98
C ALA A 11 8.34 -34.91 0.60
N ARG A 12 8.54 -33.88 -0.23
CA ARG A 12 8.96 -34.00 -1.64
C ARG A 12 10.33 -33.38 -1.94
N GLY A 13 10.67 -32.30 -1.24
CA GLY A 13 11.98 -31.68 -1.26
C GLY A 13 12.79 -32.18 -0.08
N ASP A 14 14.09 -32.34 -0.26
CA ASP A 14 15.04 -32.74 0.79
C ASP A 14 15.22 -31.59 1.82
N LEU A 15 14.11 -31.21 2.45
CA LEU A 15 14.01 -30.12 3.41
C LEU A 15 13.90 -30.71 4.82
N PRO A 16 14.50 -30.05 5.82
CA PRO A 16 14.38 -30.49 7.20
C PRO A 16 12.93 -30.37 7.66
N SER A 17 12.40 -31.46 8.23
CA SER A 17 11.08 -31.47 8.84
C SER A 17 11.12 -30.72 10.18
N VAL A 18 10.39 -29.61 10.27
CA VAL A 18 10.24 -28.81 11.49
C VAL A 18 8.75 -28.63 11.79
N PRO A 19 8.30 -28.80 13.04
CA PRO A 19 6.90 -28.57 13.40
C PRO A 19 6.45 -27.15 13.07
N CYS A 20 5.23 -27.00 12.53
CA CYS A 20 4.65 -25.69 12.27
C CYS A 20 4.41 -24.92 13.57
N GLN A 21 4.91 -23.69 13.64
CA GLN A 21 4.70 -22.78 14.78
C GLN A 21 3.80 -21.59 14.41
N THR A 22 3.35 -21.51 13.15
CA THR A 22 2.67 -20.32 12.63
C THR A 22 1.30 -20.08 13.24
N TYR A 23 0.68 -21.08 13.86
CA TYR A 23 -0.60 -20.94 14.55
C TYR A 23 -0.48 -19.96 15.73
N ASP A 24 0.59 -20.06 16.51
CA ASP A 24 0.83 -19.24 17.70
C ASP A 24 1.66 -17.98 17.42
N LEU A 25 2.27 -17.88 16.24
CA LEU A 25 3.10 -16.72 15.87
C LEU A 25 2.22 -15.51 15.52
N PRO A 26 2.29 -14.41 16.28
CA PRO A 26 1.51 -13.22 15.97
C PRO A 26 2.04 -12.55 14.71
N ILE A 27 1.12 -12.03 13.90
CA ILE A 27 1.49 -11.14 12.80
C ILE A 27 2.01 -9.82 13.41
N PRO A 28 3.23 -9.38 13.08
CA PRO A 28 3.77 -8.14 13.61
C PRO A 28 2.83 -6.96 13.35
N ALA A 29 2.44 -6.27 14.42
CA ALA A 29 1.67 -5.05 14.29
C ALA A 29 2.52 -3.95 13.66
N THR A 30 1.87 -3.12 12.85
CA THR A 30 2.48 -1.91 12.34
C THR A 30 2.67 -0.90 13.48
N GLN A 31 3.88 -0.36 13.65
CA GLN A 31 4.12 0.72 14.61
C GLN A 31 3.39 1.99 14.14
N SER A 32 2.54 2.56 15.00
CA SER A 32 1.84 3.82 14.71
C SER A 32 2.69 5.02 15.12
N GLU A 33 3.13 5.79 14.14
CA GLU A 33 3.65 7.14 14.37
C GLU A 33 2.50 8.14 14.56
N SER A 34 2.77 9.30 15.16
CA SER A 34 1.80 10.40 15.23
C SER A 34 1.44 10.88 13.82
N ARG A 35 0.15 11.04 13.53
CA ARG A 35 -0.37 11.49 12.23
C ARG A 35 -1.07 12.83 12.39
N ASN A 36 -0.49 13.89 11.83
CA ASN A 36 -0.99 15.25 12.01
C ASN A 36 -1.19 16.01 10.69
N ASP A 37 -0.53 15.60 9.60
CA ASP A 37 -0.60 16.29 8.31
C ASP A 37 -1.56 15.58 7.34
N LEU A 38 -2.83 16.00 7.38
CA LEU A 38 -3.91 15.44 6.57
C LEU A 38 -3.85 15.96 5.12
N LEU A 39 -3.93 15.06 4.13
CA LEU A 39 -3.86 15.44 2.71
C LEU A 39 -5.19 15.91 2.12
N HIS A 40 -6.31 15.51 2.72
CA HIS A 40 -7.64 15.92 2.28
C HIS A 40 -8.62 15.90 3.46
N PRO A 41 -9.47 16.92 3.65
CA PRO A 41 -10.40 16.98 4.78
C PRO A 41 -11.34 15.76 4.87
N ASP A 42 -11.75 15.23 3.73
CA ASP A 42 -12.71 14.11 3.66
C ASP A 42 -12.08 12.71 3.55
N LEU A 43 -10.74 12.60 3.53
CA LEU A 43 -10.07 11.29 3.43
C LEU A 43 -9.19 11.02 4.66
N PRO A 44 -9.23 9.81 5.24
CA PRO A 44 -8.42 9.45 6.39
C PRO A 44 -6.98 9.08 5.97
N ILE A 45 -6.30 9.99 5.27
CA ILE A 45 -4.92 9.79 4.77
C ILE A 45 -4.03 10.97 5.15
N PHE A 46 -2.91 10.63 5.77
CA PHE A 46 -1.91 11.58 6.23
C PHE A 46 -0.60 11.43 5.45
N ARG A 47 0.24 12.47 5.43
CA ARG A 47 1.56 12.41 4.78
C ARG A 47 2.45 11.33 5.39
N GLU A 48 2.33 11.11 6.70
CA GLU A 48 3.06 10.05 7.42
C GLU A 48 2.66 8.64 6.96
N ASP A 49 1.39 8.43 6.58
CA ASP A 49 0.92 7.15 6.05
C ASP A 49 1.65 6.81 4.73
N ILE A 50 1.90 7.81 3.87
CA ILE A 50 2.64 7.62 2.62
C ILE A 50 4.07 7.19 2.89
N ARG A 51 4.75 7.93 3.77
CA ARG A 51 6.14 7.63 4.16
C ARG A 51 6.25 6.23 4.72
N HIS A 52 5.39 5.89 5.67
CA HIS A 52 5.36 4.57 6.27
C HIS A 52 5.09 3.49 5.20
N ALA A 53 4.11 3.72 4.34
CA ALA A 53 3.73 2.77 3.30
C ALA A 53 4.89 2.46 2.35
N VAL A 54 5.65 3.48 1.94
CA VAL A 54 6.81 3.32 1.05
C VAL A 54 7.98 2.60 1.72
N ASN A 55 8.28 2.96 2.97
CA ASN A 55 9.49 2.48 3.65
C ASN A 55 9.31 1.09 4.29
N ASN A 56 8.17 0.85 4.92
CA ASN A 56 7.94 -0.34 5.74
C ASN A 56 7.01 -1.35 5.08
N THR A 57 6.27 -0.94 4.06
CA THR A 57 5.20 -1.77 3.50
C THR A 57 5.27 -1.96 1.98
N MET A 58 6.40 -1.59 1.38
CA MET A 58 6.65 -1.79 -0.05
C MET A 58 5.59 -1.17 -0.97
N ALA A 59 4.97 -0.04 -0.59
CA ALA A 59 4.17 0.72 -1.55
C ALA A 59 5.09 1.27 -2.65
N ARG A 60 4.80 0.93 -3.91
CA ARG A 60 5.60 1.30 -5.10
C ARG A 60 4.81 2.09 -6.13
N THR A 61 3.50 2.20 -5.96
CA THR A 61 2.59 2.95 -6.83
C THR A 61 1.59 3.77 -6.03
N VAL A 62 1.01 4.80 -6.66
CA VAL A 62 -0.06 5.60 -6.03
C VAL A 62 -1.29 4.73 -5.73
N GLU A 63 -1.57 3.74 -6.56
CA GLU A 63 -2.64 2.75 -6.33
C GLU A 63 -2.40 1.92 -5.08
N ASP A 64 -1.16 1.48 -4.80
CA ASP A 64 -0.86 0.72 -3.58
C ASP A 64 -1.32 1.50 -2.34
N ILE A 65 -1.08 2.82 -2.33
CA ILE A 65 -1.47 3.71 -1.23
C ILE A 65 -2.98 3.90 -1.21
N LEU A 66 -3.53 4.53 -2.25
CA LEU A 66 -4.91 5.01 -2.24
C LEU A 66 -5.95 3.89 -2.32
N SER A 67 -5.61 2.74 -2.90
CA SER A 67 -6.55 1.62 -3.05
C SER A 67 -6.35 0.54 -1.98
N ARG A 68 -5.11 0.14 -1.69
CA ARG A 68 -4.85 -1.05 -0.85
C ARG A 68 -4.49 -0.72 0.59
N ARG A 69 -3.68 0.31 0.84
CA ARG A 69 -3.24 0.65 2.21
C ARG A 69 -4.26 1.47 2.97
N THR A 70 -4.83 2.49 2.32
CA THR A 70 -5.78 3.39 2.98
C THR A 70 -7.22 3.09 2.58
N ARG A 71 -7.42 2.41 1.44
CA ARG A 71 -8.74 2.17 0.83
C ARG A 71 -9.50 3.46 0.49
N CYS A 72 -8.84 4.63 0.48
CA CYS A 72 -9.43 5.93 0.18
C CYS A 72 -10.14 5.97 -1.17
N LEU A 73 -9.63 5.28 -2.19
CA LEU A 73 -10.24 5.23 -3.52
C LEU A 73 -11.70 4.76 -3.46
N TYR A 74 -12.01 3.83 -2.57
CA TYR A 74 -13.35 3.28 -2.43
C TYR A 74 -14.25 4.13 -1.52
N LEU A 75 -13.67 5.07 -0.76
CA LEU A 75 -14.42 6.02 0.07
C LEU A 75 -14.83 7.23 -0.77
N ASP A 76 -13.88 7.85 -1.47
CA ASP A 76 -14.15 8.97 -2.38
C ASP A 76 -13.10 9.01 -3.51
N ALA A 77 -13.52 8.53 -4.69
CA ALA A 77 -12.69 8.52 -5.87
C ALA A 77 -12.37 9.93 -6.41
N ARG A 78 -13.28 10.91 -6.25
CA ARG A 78 -13.05 12.29 -6.70
C ARG A 78 -11.98 12.97 -5.85
N ALA A 79 -12.08 12.84 -4.52
CA ALA A 79 -11.07 13.33 -3.60
C ALA A 79 -9.71 12.66 -3.86
N CYS A 80 -9.68 11.34 -4.11
CA CYS A 80 -8.45 10.64 -4.47
C CYS A 80 -7.81 11.15 -5.78
N VAL A 81 -8.61 11.48 -6.80
CA VAL A 81 -8.10 12.08 -8.06
C VAL A 81 -7.46 13.45 -7.80
N ALA A 82 -8.03 14.24 -6.88
CA ALA A 82 -7.51 15.54 -6.51
C ALA A 82 -6.14 15.44 -5.81
N ILE A 83 -5.98 14.50 -4.86
CA ILE A 83 -4.73 14.34 -4.10
C ILE A 83 -3.68 13.45 -4.77
N ALA A 84 -4.03 12.68 -5.81
CA ALA A 84 -3.10 11.78 -6.50
C ALA A 84 -1.74 12.41 -6.89
N PRO A 85 -1.68 13.65 -7.41
CA PRO A 85 -0.39 14.30 -7.71
C PRO A 85 0.44 14.57 -6.46
N GLU A 86 -0.18 14.91 -5.33
CA GLU A 86 0.52 15.16 -4.07
C GLU A 86 1.05 13.85 -3.48
N VAL A 87 0.22 12.80 -3.48
CA VAL A 87 0.64 11.46 -3.06
C VAL A 87 1.84 10.99 -3.88
N ALA A 88 1.80 11.16 -5.21
CA ALA A 88 2.91 10.81 -6.09
C ALA A 88 4.18 11.63 -5.81
N LYS A 89 4.07 12.92 -5.50
CA LYS A 89 5.23 13.75 -5.13
C LYS A 89 5.88 13.26 -3.84
N GLU A 90 5.09 12.97 -2.81
CA GLU A 90 5.59 12.45 -1.55
C GLU A 90 6.27 11.09 -1.70
N MET A 91 5.66 10.19 -2.46
CA MET A 91 6.28 8.91 -2.80
C MET A 91 7.61 9.11 -3.54
N ALA A 92 7.68 10.07 -4.46
CA ALA A 92 8.88 10.30 -5.28
C ALA A 92 10.08 10.74 -4.44
N VAL A 93 9.86 11.49 -3.35
CA VAL A 93 10.92 11.86 -2.40
C VAL A 93 11.55 10.62 -1.79
N HIS A 94 10.72 9.70 -1.27
CA HIS A 94 11.20 8.48 -0.61
C HIS A 94 11.76 7.42 -1.58
N LEU A 95 11.21 7.36 -2.80
CA LEU A 95 11.65 6.41 -3.84
C LEU A 95 12.77 6.97 -4.74
N ARG A 96 13.23 8.21 -4.50
CA ARG A 96 14.22 8.93 -5.34
C ARG A 96 13.82 8.97 -6.82
N LYS A 97 12.53 9.26 -7.08
CA LYS A 97 11.97 9.35 -8.44
C LYS A 97 11.92 10.80 -8.93
N LYS A 98 11.92 10.95 -10.26
CA LYS A 98 11.86 12.25 -10.93
C LYS A 98 10.43 12.65 -11.27
N LYS A 99 10.23 13.90 -11.67
CA LYS A 99 8.93 14.46 -12.08
C LYS A 99 8.19 13.62 -13.12
N ALA A 100 8.88 13.04 -14.09
CA ALA A 100 8.27 12.16 -15.09
C ALA A 100 7.51 10.97 -14.47
N TRP A 101 8.04 10.39 -13.39
CA TRP A 101 7.38 9.31 -12.67
C TRP A 101 6.14 9.79 -11.92
N VAL A 102 6.18 10.99 -11.34
CA VAL A 102 5.00 11.61 -10.70
C VAL A 102 3.86 11.78 -11.70
N ASP A 103 4.19 12.26 -12.91
CA ASP A 103 3.21 12.46 -13.98
C ASP A 103 2.63 11.13 -14.48
N GLU A 104 3.49 10.14 -14.69
CA GLU A 104 3.09 8.78 -15.07
C GLU A 104 2.16 8.15 -14.03
N GLN A 105 2.52 8.21 -12.75
CA GLN A 105 1.71 7.65 -11.67
C GLN A 105 0.37 8.36 -11.53
N THR A 106 0.37 9.70 -11.61
CA THR A 106 -0.87 10.50 -11.56
C THR A 106 -1.80 10.13 -12.70
N HIS A 107 -1.26 10.01 -13.92
CA HIS A 107 -2.04 9.63 -15.10
C HIS A 107 -2.59 8.21 -15.01
N SER A 108 -1.75 7.25 -14.62
CA SER A 108 -2.15 5.86 -14.44
C SER A 108 -3.25 5.73 -13.39
N PHE A 109 -3.09 6.39 -12.24
CA PHE A 109 -4.08 6.37 -11.18
C PHE A 109 -5.41 7.01 -11.61
N ARG A 110 -5.39 8.14 -12.33
CA ARG A 110 -6.62 8.77 -12.84
C ARG A 110 -7.43 7.85 -13.75
N LYS A 111 -6.76 7.10 -14.63
CA LYS A 111 -7.42 6.10 -15.49
C LYS A 111 -8.07 4.99 -14.68
N LEU A 112 -7.42 4.55 -13.61
CA LEU A 112 -7.97 3.56 -12.69
C LEU A 112 -9.16 4.12 -11.93
N ALA A 113 -9.01 5.31 -11.32
CA ALA A 113 -10.04 5.96 -10.51
C ALA A 113 -11.30 6.30 -11.31
N ALA A 114 -11.19 6.55 -12.62
CA ALA A 114 -12.35 6.78 -13.49
C ALA A 114 -13.38 5.64 -13.45
N ARG A 115 -12.97 4.40 -13.14
CA ARG A 115 -13.87 3.25 -12.99
C ARG A 115 -14.69 3.28 -11.69
N HIS A 116 -14.32 4.16 -10.76
CA HIS A 116 -14.94 4.30 -9.44
C HIS A 116 -15.70 5.63 -9.31
N LEU A 117 -15.71 6.44 -10.36
CA LEU A 117 -16.57 7.62 -10.43
C LEU A 117 -17.96 7.17 -10.86
N CYS A 118 -18.95 7.34 -9.98
CA CYS A 118 -20.35 7.30 -10.39
C CYS A 118 -20.75 8.70 -10.85
N ASP A 119 -21.54 8.74 -11.93
CA ASP A 119 -22.20 9.96 -12.42
C ASP A 119 -23.19 10.51 -11.38
#